data_AF-A0A316I6A2-F1
#
_entry.id   AF-A0A316I6A2-F1
#
_cell.length_a   1.000
_cell.length_b   1.000
_cell.length_c   1.000
_cell.angle_alpha   90.00
_cell.angle_beta   90.00
_cell.angle_gamma   90.00
#
_symmetry.space_group_name_H-M   'P 1'
#
loop_
_entity.id
_entity.type
_entity.pdbx_description
1 polymer ?
#
loop_
_entity_poly.entity_id
_entity_poly.type
_entity_poly.pdbx_seq_one_letter_code
_entity_poly.pdbx_strand_id
1 'polypeptide(L)'
;MRIVGNPRHLALLRSRPAIGETDLLHQNGVWLLHAVVDSPEAAQSEPANGFLGVDLGIVNIATTSDGDRFCGARLNRYRERQNRIRKRLQVKKTSSARRLLKKRRRKEARFAAT
;
A
#
# COMPACT_ATOMS: atom_id res chain seq x y z
N MET A 1 -14.23 23.91 11.76
CA MET A 1 -13.58 22.58 11.80
C MET A 1 -12.53 22.53 10.69
N ARG A 2 -11.27 22.16 10.97
CA ARG A 2 -10.19 22.09 9.96
C ARG A 2 -10.01 20.64 9.51
N ILE A 3 -10.32 20.35 8.26
CA ILE A 3 -10.09 19.03 7.64
C ILE A 3 -8.76 19.08 6.88
N VAL A 4 -7.89 18.09 7.10
CA VAL A 4 -6.60 17.94 6.42
C VAL A 4 -6.56 16.60 5.70
N GLY A 5 -5.92 16.54 4.53
CA GLY A 5 -5.90 15.35 3.71
C GLY A 5 -5.16 15.57 2.40
N ASN A 6 -5.13 14.54 1.55
CA ASN A 6 -4.55 14.66 0.22
C ASN A 6 -5.31 15.75 -0.59
N PRO A 7 -4.61 16.73 -1.20
CA PRO A 7 -5.26 17.79 -1.96
C PRO A 7 -6.22 17.30 -3.05
N ARG A 8 -5.91 16.19 -3.74
CA ARG A 8 -6.78 15.59 -4.76
C ARG A 8 -8.07 15.05 -4.16
N HIS A 9 -7.99 14.40 -3.00
CA HIS A 9 -9.18 13.87 -2.32
C HIS A 9 -10.05 15.01 -1.77
N LEU A 10 -9.43 16.06 -1.22
CA LEU A 10 -10.15 17.24 -0.77
C LEU A 10 -10.82 17.99 -1.93
N ALA A 11 -10.18 18.05 -3.09
CA ALA A 11 -10.78 18.60 -4.29
C ALA A 11 -12.00 17.77 -4.71
N LEU A 12 -11.88 16.44 -4.77
CA LEU A 12 -13.00 15.53 -5.09
C LEU A 12 -14.20 15.72 -4.14
N LEU A 13 -13.95 15.83 -2.83
CA LEU A 13 -15.00 16.08 -1.83
C LEU A 13 -15.67 17.44 -1.98
N ARG A 14 -14.96 18.45 -2.49
CA ARG A 14 -15.48 19.81 -2.69
C ARG A 14 -16.20 19.98 -4.02
N SER A 15 -15.79 19.25 -5.04
CA SER A 15 -16.20 19.48 -6.43
C SER A 15 -17.28 18.52 -6.94
N ARG A 16 -17.59 17.44 -6.21
CA ARG A 16 -18.52 16.40 -6.68
C ARG A 16 -19.91 16.52 -6.01
N PRO A 17 -21.00 16.31 -6.78
CA PRO A 17 -22.35 16.48 -6.26
C PRO A 17 -22.91 15.28 -5.48
N ALA A 18 -22.34 14.07 -5.64
CA ALA A 18 -22.80 12.86 -4.97
C ALA A 18 -21.71 12.28 -4.06
N ILE A 19 -21.95 12.38 -2.76
CA ILE A 19 -21.19 11.69 -1.71
C ILE A 19 -22.14 10.64 -1.15
N GLY A 20 -21.70 9.38 -1.19
CA GLY A 20 -22.45 8.24 -0.66
C GLY A 20 -22.27 8.11 0.85
N GLU A 21 -22.12 6.88 1.33
CA GLU A 21 -21.88 6.60 2.74
C GLU A 21 -20.58 7.27 3.23
N THR A 22 -20.67 7.86 4.43
CA THR A 22 -19.54 8.51 5.08
C THR A 22 -19.38 8.01 6.51
N ASP A 23 -18.23 7.41 6.79
CA ASP A 23 -17.86 6.93 8.12
C ASP A 23 -16.85 7.85 8.79
N LEU A 24 -17.02 8.04 10.08
CA LEU A 24 -16.03 8.68 10.93
C LEU A 24 -15.32 7.62 11.78
N LEU A 25 -14.04 7.39 11.49
CA LEU A 25 -13.23 6.37 12.14
C LEU A 25 -12.25 7.00 13.11
N HIS A 26 -12.12 6.44 14.31
CA HIS A 26 -11.06 6.81 15.25
C HIS A 26 -9.98 5.72 15.28
N GLN A 27 -8.80 6.02 14.74
CA GLN A 27 -7.69 5.05 14.63
C GLN A 27 -6.36 5.67 15.01
N ASN A 28 -5.59 4.98 15.87
CA ASN A 28 -4.27 5.41 16.33
C ASN A 28 -4.23 6.87 16.85
N GLY A 29 -5.30 7.34 17.49
CA GLY A 29 -5.39 8.68 18.08
C GLY A 29 -5.73 9.80 17.10
N VAL A 30 -6.14 9.46 15.87
CA VAL A 30 -6.62 10.43 14.88
C VAL A 30 -8.02 10.07 14.40
N TRP A 31 -8.82 11.11 14.13
CA TRP A 31 -10.10 10.99 13.45
C TRP A 31 -9.90 11.00 11.93
N LEU A 32 -10.52 10.05 11.24
CA LEU A 32 -10.44 9.87 9.80
C LEU A 32 -11.86 9.90 9.22
N LEU A 33 -12.08 10.73 8.21
CA LEU A 33 -13.32 10.74 7.44
C LEU A 33 -13.12 9.83 6.23
N HIS A 34 -13.90 8.75 6.15
CA HIS A 34 -13.95 7.86 5.00
C HIS A 34 -15.24 8.15 4.24
N ALA A 35 -15.12 8.67 3.03
CA ALA A 35 -16.27 9.09 2.23
C ALA A 35 -16.23 8.38 0.88
N VAL A 36 -17.34 7.73 0.53
CA VAL A 36 -17.56 7.18 -0.80
C VAL A 36 -17.95 8.33 -1.72
N VAL A 37 -17.20 8.51 -2.80
CA VAL A 37 -17.46 9.59 -3.78
C VAL A 37 -17.67 8.95 -5.12
N ASP A 38 -18.86 9.13 -5.70
CA ASP A 38 -19.17 8.63 -7.02
C ASP A 38 -18.32 9.37 -8.05
N SER A 39 -17.62 8.64 -8.91
CA SER A 39 -16.92 9.20 -10.06
C SER A 39 -17.62 8.81 -11.34
N PRO A 40 -17.79 9.76 -12.30
CA PRO A 40 -18.18 9.36 -13.64
C PRO A 40 -17.17 8.33 -14.13
N GLU A 41 -17.68 7.25 -14.69
CA GLU A 41 -16.86 6.24 -15.32
C GLU A 41 -16.06 6.91 -16.43
N ALA A 42 -14.76 6.63 -16.49
CA ALA A 42 -13.94 7.14 -17.57
C ALA A 42 -14.47 6.56 -18.88
N ALA A 43 -14.63 7.39 -19.90
CA ALA A 43 -15.03 6.91 -21.22
C ALA A 43 -14.05 5.81 -21.66
N GLN A 44 -14.59 4.65 -22.02
CA GLN A 44 -13.79 3.57 -22.57
C GLN A 44 -13.17 4.08 -23.87
N SER A 45 -11.84 4.13 -23.90
CA SER A 45 -11.08 4.48 -25.08
C SER A 45 -10.10 3.36 -25.35
N GLU A 46 -9.95 3.01 -26.63
CA GLU A 46 -8.88 2.13 -27.04
C GLU A 46 -7.54 2.78 -26.65
N PRO A 47 -6.63 2.04 -26.01
CA PRO A 47 -5.36 2.61 -25.61
C PRO A 47 -4.59 3.05 -26.86
N ALA A 48 -4.17 4.31 -26.89
CA ALA A 48 -3.51 4.92 -28.06
C ALA A 48 -2.27 4.15 -28.53
N ASN A 49 -1.62 3.41 -27.62
CA ASN A 49 -0.41 2.64 -27.89
C ASN A 49 -0.62 1.12 -27.74
N GLY A 50 -1.87 0.64 -27.76
CA GLY A 50 -2.19 -0.76 -27.51
C GLY A 50 -2.03 -1.18 -26.04
N PHE A 51 -1.94 -2.49 -25.80
CA PHE A 51 -1.89 -3.06 -24.45
C PHE A 51 -0.46 -3.44 -24.05
N LEU A 52 -0.07 -3.12 -22.82
CA LEU A 52 1.19 -3.57 -22.21
C LEU A 52 0.95 -4.82 -21.37
N GLY A 53 1.52 -5.95 -21.78
CA GLY A 53 1.50 -7.17 -20.97
C GLY A 53 2.46 -7.05 -19.80
N VAL A 54 2.04 -7.42 -18.59
CA VAL A 54 2.90 -7.42 -17.39
C VAL A 54 2.79 -8.77 -16.70
N ASP A 55 3.91 -9.48 -16.60
CA ASP A 55 4.06 -10.70 -15.80
C ASP A 55 4.72 -10.39 -14.45
N LEU A 56 4.14 -10.87 -13.35
CA LEU A 56 4.60 -10.59 -11.99
C LEU A 56 5.26 -11.84 -11.38
N GLY A 57 6.50 -11.68 -10.90
CA GLY A 57 7.29 -12.78 -10.35
C GLY A 57 8.05 -12.44 -9.06
N ILE A 58 8.75 -13.44 -8.52
CA ILE A 58 9.54 -13.29 -7.28
C ILE A 58 10.91 -12.66 -7.57
N VAL A 59 11.57 -13.10 -8.64
CA VAL A 59 12.92 -12.61 -9.02
C VAL A 59 12.80 -11.29 -9.79
N ASN A 60 11.90 -11.25 -10.78
CA ASN A 60 11.49 -10.04 -11.48
C ASN A 60 10.09 -9.70 -11.00
N ILE A 61 9.94 -8.59 -10.27
CA ILE A 61 8.66 -8.17 -9.70
C ILE A 61 7.67 -7.84 -10.81
N ALA A 62 8.17 -7.30 -11.92
CA ALA A 62 7.42 -7.11 -13.14
C ALA A 62 8.32 -7.36 -14.35
N THR A 63 7.79 -8.03 -15.35
CA THR A 63 8.37 -8.17 -16.69
C THR A 63 7.34 -7.70 -17.70
N THR A 64 7.70 -6.76 -18.57
CA THR A 64 6.77 -6.26 -19.59
C THR A 64 6.92 -7.03 -20.90
N SER A 65 5.87 -7.04 -21.73
CA SER A 65 5.93 -7.54 -23.11
C SER A 65 6.97 -6.82 -23.96
N ASP A 66 7.31 -5.59 -23.60
CA ASP A 66 8.30 -4.74 -24.29
C ASP A 66 9.75 -5.10 -23.87
N GLY A 67 9.91 -6.06 -22.97
CA GLY A 67 11.21 -6.58 -22.55
C GLY A 67 11.79 -5.92 -21.30
N ASP A 68 11.10 -4.93 -20.70
CA ASP A 68 11.54 -4.32 -19.45
C ASP A 68 11.44 -5.31 -18.30
N ARG A 69 12.46 -5.31 -17.44
CA ARG A 69 12.53 -6.19 -16.26
C ARG A 69 12.81 -5.38 -15.00
N PHE A 70 11.90 -5.49 -14.04
CA PHE A 70 12.01 -4.83 -12.75
C PHE A 70 12.49 -5.83 -11.70
N CYS A 71 13.76 -5.74 -11.32
CA CYS A 71 14.39 -6.71 -10.42
C CYS A 71 13.90 -6.58 -8.95
N GLY A 72 13.55 -7.71 -8.35
CA GLY A 72 13.14 -7.83 -6.95
C GLY A 72 14.26 -8.01 -5.93
N ALA A 73 15.53 -7.97 -6.34
CA ALA A 73 16.65 -8.33 -5.47
C ALA A 73 16.71 -7.51 -4.17
N ARG A 74 16.43 -6.20 -4.23
CA ARG A 74 16.39 -5.35 -3.03
C ARG A 74 15.29 -5.79 -2.06
N LEU A 75 14.11 -6.10 -2.59
CA LEU A 75 12.96 -6.55 -1.81
C LEU A 75 13.20 -7.92 -1.20
N ASN A 76 13.76 -8.86 -1.97
CA ASN A 76 14.09 -10.20 -1.51
C ASN A 76 15.15 -10.16 -0.39
N ARG A 77 16.24 -9.39 -0.56
CA ARG A 77 17.22 -9.18 0.52
C ARG A 77 16.59 -8.58 1.78
N TYR A 78 15.64 -7.66 1.62
CA TYR A 78 14.91 -7.10 2.76
C TYR A 78 14.07 -8.19 3.47
N ARG A 79 13.28 -8.97 2.72
CA ARG A 79 12.43 -10.05 3.23
C ARG A 79 13.25 -11.10 3.98
N GLU A 80 14.38 -11.53 3.41
CA GLU A 80 15.32 -12.46 4.04
C GLU A 80 15.87 -11.92 5.37
N ARG A 81 16.31 -10.66 5.39
CA ARG A 81 16.80 -10.00 6.61
C ARG A 81 15.72 -9.95 7.69
N GLN A 82 14.48 -9.61 7.33
CA GLN A 82 13.38 -9.57 8.29
C GLN A 82 13.07 -10.97 8.84
N ASN A 83 13.03 -11.99 7.98
CA ASN A 83 12.82 -13.37 8.38
C ASN A 83 13.90 -13.84 9.36
N ARG A 84 15.18 -13.51 9.12
CA ARG A 84 16.29 -13.82 10.04
C ARG A 84 16.12 -13.15 11.40
N ILE A 85 15.76 -11.88 11.43
CA ILE A 85 15.51 -11.14 12.68
C ILE A 85 14.31 -11.75 13.43
N ARG A 86 13.23 -12.05 12.72
CA ARG A 86 12.02 -12.65 13.30
C ARG A 86 12.32 -13.99 13.95
N LYS A 87 12.99 -14.90 13.25
CA LYS A 87 13.45 -16.19 13.79
C LYS A 87 14.25 -16.00 15.07
N ARG A 88 15.25 -15.10 15.06
CA ARG A 88 16.09 -14.83 16.23
C ARG A 88 15.29 -14.31 17.43
N LEU A 89 14.33 -13.41 17.21
CA LEU A 89 13.50 -12.85 18.28
C LEU A 89 12.47 -13.84 18.81
N GLN A 90 11.88 -14.67 17.93
CA GLN A 90 10.94 -15.71 18.32
C GLN A 90 11.60 -16.77 19.21
N VAL A 91 12.85 -17.15 18.93
CA VAL A 91 13.63 -18.09 19.76
C VAL A 91 13.88 -17.52 21.16
N LYS A 92 14.17 -16.22 21.30
CA LYS A 92 14.47 -15.60 22.61
C LYS A 92 13.32 -15.63 23.61
N LYS A 93 12.06 -15.58 23.15
CA LYS A 93 10.82 -15.64 23.96
C LYS A 93 10.68 -14.61 25.11
N THR A 94 11.59 -13.65 25.28
CA THR A 94 11.51 -12.60 26.31
C THR A 94 10.46 -11.52 26.01
N SER A 95 9.99 -10.82 27.04
CA SER A 95 9.05 -9.69 26.90
C SER A 95 9.59 -8.58 25.99
N SER A 96 10.89 -8.29 26.07
CA SER A 96 11.55 -7.31 25.18
C SER A 96 11.57 -7.76 23.72
N ALA A 97 11.79 -9.05 23.44
CA ALA A 97 11.74 -9.61 22.10
C ALA A 97 10.32 -9.56 21.50
N ARG A 98 9.29 -9.89 22.29
CA ARG A 98 7.88 -9.78 21.89
C ARG A 98 7.49 -8.33 21.58
N ARG A 99 7.91 -7.38 22.42
CA ARG A 99 7.69 -5.93 22.18
C ARG A 99 8.35 -5.46 20.89
N LEU A 100 9.58 -5.91 20.63
CA LEU A 100 10.28 -5.59 19.39
C LEU A 100 9.57 -6.18 18.16
N LEU A 101 9.15 -7.45 18.20
CA LEU A 101 8.35 -8.07 17.13
C LEU A 101 7.08 -7.26 16.81
N LYS A 102 6.34 -6.83 17.85
CA LYS A 102 5.13 -6.00 17.69
C LYS A 102 5.44 -4.66 17.00
N LYS A 103 6.53 -3.99 17.40
CA LYS A 103 6.97 -2.72 16.79
C LYS A 103 7.38 -2.90 15.32
N ARG A 104 8.03 -4.02 14.99
CA ARG A 104 8.52 -4.28 13.63
C ARG A 104 7.42 -4.65 12.65
N ARG A 105 6.40 -5.39 13.08
CA ARG A 105 5.31 -5.89 12.22
C ARG A 105 4.77 -4.86 11.22
N ARG A 106 4.42 -3.65 11.69
CA ARG A 106 3.87 -2.58 10.84
C ARG A 106 4.89 -1.99 9.85
N LYS A 107 6.19 -1.98 10.21
CA LYS A 107 7.25 -1.51 9.31
C LYS A 107 7.52 -2.52 8.20
N GLU A 108 7.48 -3.81 8.54
CA GLU A 108 7.66 -4.90 7.58
C GLU A 108 6.50 -4.96 6.59
N ALA A 109 5.25 -4.90 7.08
CA ALA A 109 4.06 -4.92 6.22
C ALA A 109 4.06 -3.77 5.20
N ARG A 110 4.37 -2.54 5.62
CA ARG A 110 4.41 -1.37 4.73
C ARG A 110 5.49 -1.45 3.66
N PHE A 111 6.63 -2.06 3.97
CA PHE A 111 7.76 -2.12 3.04
C PHE A 111 7.66 -3.31 2.07
N ALA A 112 7.05 -4.42 2.50
CA ALA A 112 7.03 -5.66 1.74
C ALA A 112 5.75 -5.91 0.93
N ALA A 113 4.72 -5.08 1.12
CA ALA A 113 3.46 -5.08 0.36
C ALA A 113 3.50 -4.21 -0.91
N THR A 114 4.70 -3.77 -1.30
CA THR A 114 5.00 -3.18 -2.61
C THR A 114 5.52 -4.27 -3.52
#